data_AF-A0A3N7GX90-F1
#
_entry.id   AF-A0A3N7GX90-F1
#
_cell.length_a   1.000
_cell.length_b   1.000
_cell.length_c   1.000
_cell.angle_alpha   90.00
_cell.angle_beta   90.00
_cell.angle_gamma   90.00
#
_symmetry.space_group_name_H-M   'P 1'
#
loop_
_entity.id
_entity.type
_entity.pdbx_description
1 polymer ?
#
loop_
_entity_poly.entity_id
_entity_poly.type
_entity_poly.pdbx_seq_one_letter_code
_entity_poly.pdbx_strand_id
1 'polypeptide(L)'
;MDSPEHAIERVAQRVSEGGHHIPDDVVVRRYYRGLYNLVNLYIPKCDKWMVLDNMDLDPEVIAKYDEFGKVIVNDEIWSIIQQQSDGTK
;
A
#
# COMPACT_ATOMS: atom_id res chain seq x y z
N MET A 1 -6.18 -1.53 -9.11
CA MET A 1 -5.29 -1.54 -7.94
C MET A 1 -4.24 -0.45 -8.09
N ASP A 2 -4.03 0.46 -7.15
CA ASP A 2 -4.98 1.08 -6.24
C ASP A 2 -4.60 2.55 -6.27
N SER A 3 -5.58 3.41 -6.44
CA SER A 3 -5.35 4.84 -6.58
C SER A 3 -5.81 5.53 -5.31
N PRO A 4 -5.35 6.75 -5.01
CA PRO A 4 -5.82 7.50 -3.84
C PRO A 4 -7.35 7.57 -3.72
N GLU A 5 -8.06 7.51 -4.85
CA GLU A 5 -9.52 7.50 -4.94
C GLU A 5 -10.16 6.32 -4.19
N HIS A 6 -9.60 5.11 -4.28
CA HIS A 6 -10.13 3.97 -3.52
C HIS A 6 -9.94 4.17 -2.01
N ALA A 7 -8.84 4.79 -1.59
CA ALA A 7 -8.63 5.14 -0.19
C ALA A 7 -9.63 6.22 0.29
N ILE A 8 -9.98 7.17 -0.58
CA ILE A 8 -11.02 8.17 -0.33
C ILE A 8 -12.38 7.50 -0.20
N GLU A 9 -12.74 6.59 -1.10
CA GLU A 9 -14.00 5.83 -1.05
C GLU A 9 -14.13 5.03 0.26
N ARG A 10 -13.06 4.36 0.69
CA ARG A 10 -13.04 3.65 1.99
C ARG A 10 -13.21 4.59 3.19
N VAL A 11 -12.69 5.82 3.10
CA VAL A 11 -12.93 6.84 4.13
C VAL A 11 -14.40 7.28 4.10
N ALA A 12 -14.95 7.57 2.93
CA ALA A 12 -16.34 7.98 2.75
C ALA A 12 -17.32 6.92 3.28
N GLN A 13 -17.08 5.65 2.98
CA GLN A 13 -17.88 4.53 3.49
C GLN A 13 -17.89 4.51 5.03
N ARG A 14 -16.71 4.53 5.67
CA ARG A 14 -16.64 4.56 7.15
C ARG A 14 -17.33 5.79 7.74
N VAL A 15 -17.25 6.94 7.09
CA VAL A 15 -17.96 8.16 7.54
C VAL A 15 -19.47 7.97 7.47
N SER A 16 -19.98 7.33 6.42
CA SER A 16 -21.42 7.00 6.31
C SER A 16 -21.88 6.03 7.41
N GLU A 17 -20.98 5.19 7.91
CA GLU A 17 -21.19 4.27 9.04
C GLU A 17 -20.94 4.92 10.42
N GLY A 18 -20.70 6.23 10.48
CA GLY A 18 -20.52 7.00 11.72
C GLY A 18 -19.07 7.27 12.14
N GLY A 19 -18.10 6.96 11.29
CA GLY A 19 -16.67 7.22 11.53
C GLY A 19 -16.24 8.68 11.36
N HIS A 20 -14.99 8.99 11.74
CA HIS A 20 -14.41 10.34 11.61
C HIS A 20 -13.97 10.64 10.17
N HIS A 21 -14.35 11.84 9.69
CA HIS A 21 -13.95 12.34 8.38
C HIS A 21 -12.46 12.71 8.31
N ILE A 22 -11.82 12.37 7.19
CA ILE A 22 -10.45 12.79 6.87
C ILE A 22 -10.52 13.49 5.50
N PRO A 23 -9.99 14.72 5.37
CA PRO A 23 -9.96 15.41 4.08
C PRO A 23 -9.23 14.62 2.99
N ASP A 24 -9.74 14.66 1.76
CA ASP A 24 -9.20 13.90 0.63
C ASP A 24 -7.72 14.21 0.34
N ASP A 25 -7.30 15.47 0.45
CA ASP A 25 -5.90 15.87 0.28
C ASP A 25 -4.97 15.20 1.31
N VAL A 26 -5.47 14.99 2.53
CA VAL A 26 -4.76 14.27 3.59
C VAL A 26 -4.69 12.78 3.27
N VAL A 27 -5.76 12.19 2.74
CA VAL A 27 -5.80 10.79 2.30
C VAL A 27 -4.78 10.56 1.18
N VAL A 28 -4.82 11.38 0.14
CA VAL A 28 -3.90 11.33 -1.02
C VAL A 28 -2.44 11.45 -0.57
N ARG A 29 -2.13 12.46 0.25
CA ARG A 29 -0.76 12.65 0.75
C ARG A 29 -0.28 11.47 1.58
N ARG A 30 -1.15 10.89 2.41
CA ARG A 30 -0.81 9.72 3.25
C ARG A 30 -0.62 8.47 2.40
N TYR A 31 -1.41 8.30 1.36
CA TYR A 31 -1.30 7.18 0.43
C TYR A 31 0.11 7.09 -0.16
N TYR A 32 0.56 8.13 -0.87
CA TYR A 32 1.89 8.15 -1.49
C TYR A 32 3.03 8.10 -0.47
N ARG A 33 2.90 8.82 0.65
CA ARG A 33 3.91 8.77 1.73
C ARG A 33 4.02 7.36 2.32
N GLY A 34 2.92 6.61 2.39
CA GLY A 34 2.91 5.22 2.83
C GLY A 34 3.74 4.32 1.92
N LEU A 35 3.54 4.44 0.60
CA LEU A 35 4.30 3.67 -0.40
C LEU A 35 5.79 4.05 -0.39
N TYR A 36 6.11 5.35 -0.36
CA TYR A 36 7.48 5.82 -0.23
C TYR A 36 8.16 5.22 1.01
N ASN A 37 7.49 5.30 2.17
CA ASN A 37 8.05 4.77 3.41
C ASN A 37 8.21 3.24 3.35
N LEU A 38 7.24 2.52 2.78
CA LEU A 38 7.30 1.07 2.62
C LEU A 38 8.57 0.67 1.85
N VAL A 39 8.77 1.24 0.66
CA VAL A 39 9.86 0.88 -0.25
C VAL A 39 11.21 1.40 0.24
N ASN A 40 11.28 2.64 0.69
CA ASN A 40 12.55 3.33 0.93
C ASN A 40 13.02 3.29 2.39
N LEU A 41 12.10 3.11 3.35
CA LEU A 41 12.43 3.18 4.78
C LEU A 41 12.24 1.84 5.50
N TYR A 42 11.16 1.11 5.21
CA TYR A 42 10.79 -0.08 5.97
C TYR A 42 11.44 -1.34 5.39
N ILE A 43 11.22 -1.64 4.10
CA ILE A 43 11.78 -2.82 3.43
C ILE A 43 13.30 -2.95 3.61
N PRO A 44 14.12 -1.89 3.45
CA PRO A 44 15.57 -1.99 3.61
C PRO A 44 16.04 -2.28 5.04
N LYS A 45 15.17 -2.12 6.04
CA LYS A 45 15.49 -2.26 7.47
C LYS A 45 14.91 -3.52 8.11
N CYS A 46 14.05 -4.26 7.42
CA CYS A 46 13.38 -5.43 7.94
C CYS A 46 14.08 -6.72 7.49
N ASP A 47 14.44 -7.58 8.44
CA ASP A 47 15.04 -8.90 8.15
C ASP A 47 14.07 -9.88 7.49
N LYS A 48 12.76 -9.71 7.77
CA LYS A 48 11.67 -10.44 7.12
C LYS A 48 10.49 -9.49 6.90
N TRP A 49 9.86 -9.56 5.72
CA TRP A 49 8.67 -8.76 5.42
C TRP A 49 7.78 -9.45 4.38
N MET A 50 6.51 -9.09 4.36
CA MET A 50 5.53 -9.53 3.37
C MET A 50 4.59 -8.38 3.04
N VAL A 51 4.33 -8.18 1.75
CA VAL A 51 3.35 -7.23 1.24
C VAL A 51 2.16 -8.04 0.74
N LEU A 52 0.98 -7.71 1.25
CA LEU A 52 -0.26 -8.43 1.00
C LEU A 52 -1.25 -7.51 0.28
N ASP A 53 -1.96 -8.06 -0.69
CA ASP A 53 -3.23 -7.50 -1.16
C ASP A 53 -4.34 -7.98 -0.23
N ASN A 54 -5.20 -7.06 0.20
CA ASN A 54 -6.33 -7.35 1.09
C ASN A 54 -7.66 -6.84 0.50
N MET A 55 -7.78 -6.86 -0.83
CA MET A 55 -9.02 -6.51 -1.52
C MET A 55 -10.09 -7.60 -1.42
N ASP A 56 -9.67 -8.86 -1.42
CA ASP A 56 -10.55 -10.01 -1.28
C ASP A 56 -10.55 -10.58 0.15
N LEU A 57 -11.43 -11.57 0.38
CA LEU A 57 -11.56 -12.24 1.67
C LEU A 57 -10.27 -12.97 2.09
N ASP A 58 -9.58 -13.54 1.10
CA ASP A 58 -8.32 -14.25 1.26
C ASP A 58 -7.18 -13.34 0.76
N PRO A 59 -6.29 -12.87 1.65
CA PRO A 59 -5.22 -11.97 1.24
C PRO A 59 -4.22 -12.65 0.30
N GLU A 60 -3.88 -11.98 -0.80
CA GLU A 60 -2.88 -12.46 -1.76
C GLU A 60 -1.49 -11.92 -1.39
N VAL A 61 -0.46 -12.76 -1.47
CA VAL A 61 0.93 -12.29 -1.31
C VAL A 61 1.38 -11.60 -2.59
N ILE A 62 1.77 -10.34 -2.51
CA ILE A 62 2.34 -9.59 -3.63
C ILE A 62 3.85 -9.84 -3.73
N ALA A 63 4.56 -9.64 -2.61
CA ALA A 63 5.99 -9.84 -2.51
C ALA A 63 6.38 -10.15 -1.06
N LYS A 64 7.50 -10.85 -0.88
CA LYS A 64 8.05 -11.13 0.44
C LYS A 64 9.56 -11.23 0.43
N TYR A 65 10.14 -11.09 1.61
CA TYR A 65 11.54 -11.40 1.89
C TYR A 65 11.62 -12.19 3.19
N ASP A 66 12.30 -13.32 3.15
CA ASP A 66 12.58 -14.16 4.30
C ASP A 66 13.98 -14.78 4.19
N GLU A 67 14.27 -15.82 4.96
CA GLU A 67 15.55 -16.54 4.95
C GLU A 67 15.90 -17.18 3.60
N PHE A 68 14.92 -17.35 2.71
CA PHE A 68 15.10 -17.85 1.34
C PHE A 68 15.28 -16.72 0.31
N GLY A 69 15.31 -15.47 0.75
CA GLY A 69 15.51 -14.28 -0.08
C GLY A 69 14.21 -13.61 -0.52
N LYS A 70 14.31 -12.70 -1.51
CA LYS A 70 13.17 -11.93 -2.02
C LYS A 70 12.41 -12.75 -3.06
N VAL A 71 11.10 -12.86 -2.89
CA VAL A 71 10.19 -13.45 -3.88
C VAL A 71 9.14 -12.40 -4.24
N ILE A 72 8.96 -12.17 -5.54
CA ILE A 72 7.87 -11.37 -6.11
C ILE A 72 6.87 -12.38 -6.69
N VAL A 73 5.65 -12.38 -6.15
CA VAL A 73 4.58 -13.31 -6.54
C VAL A 73 3.69 -12.65 -7.58
N ASN A 74 3.32 -11.38 -7.35
CA ASN A 74 2.53 -10.58 -8.28
C ASN A 74 3.37 -9.38 -8.79
N ASP A 75 4.02 -9.58 -9.93
CA ASP A 75 4.97 -8.61 -10.51
C ASP A 75 4.29 -7.33 -11.01
N GLU A 76 3.05 -7.44 -11.50
CA GLU A 76 2.27 -6.30 -11.97
C GLU A 76 1.99 -5.32 -10.83
N ILE A 77 1.43 -5.83 -9.73
CA ILE A 77 1.14 -5.03 -8.53
C ILE A 77 2.42 -4.48 -7.91
N TRP A 78 3.46 -5.33 -7.83
CA TRP A 78 4.75 -4.92 -7.26
C TRP A 78 5.37 -3.76 -8.05
N SER A 79 5.31 -3.81 -9.38
CA SER A 79 5.79 -2.74 -10.27
C SER A 79 5.03 -1.42 -10.05
N ILE A 80 3.71 -1.47 -9.86
CA ILE A 80 2.88 -0.29 -9.55
C ILE A 80 3.30 0.32 -8.21
N ILE A 81 3.49 -0.51 -7.17
CA ILE A 81 3.95 -0.04 -5.85
C ILE A 81 5.29 0.69 -5.98
N GLN A 82 6.24 0.13 -6.72
CA GLN A 82 7.54 0.76 -6.94
C GLN A 82 7.40 2.09 -7.67
N GLN A 83 6.66 2.12 -8.78
CA GLN A 83 6.43 3.34 -9.56
C GLN A 83 5.78 4.46 -8.74
N GLN A 84 4.75 4.12 -7.95
CA GLN A 84 4.06 5.09 -7.11
C GLN A 84 4.87 5.52 -5.89
N SER A 85 5.82 4.69 -5.42
CA SER A 85 6.73 5.03 -4.32
C SER A 85 7.78 6.08 -4.73
N ASP A 86 8.18 6.10 -6.00
CA ASP A 86 9.15 7.06 -6.55
C ASP A 86 8.48 8.38 -6.99
N GLY A 87 7.15 8.38 -7.09
CA GLY A 87 6.31 9.52 -7.45
C GLY A 87 6.18 10.57 -6.34
N THR A 88 7.30 11.16 -5.92
CA THR A 88 7.29 12.49 -5.28
C THR A 88 7.66 13.53 -6.34
N LYS A 89 6.67 14.05 -7.05
CA LYS A 89 6.78 15.35 -7.73
C LYS A 89 5.62 16.23 -7.29
#